data_AF-A0AAW3A4S3-F1
#
_entry.id   AF-A0AAW3A4S3-F1
#
_cell.length_a   1.000
_cell.length_b   1.000
_cell.length_c   1.000
_cell.angle_alpha   90.00
_cell.angle_beta   90.00
_cell.angle_gamma   90.00
#
_symmetry.space_group_name_H-M   'P 1'
#
loop_
_entity.id
_entity.type
_entity.pdbx_description
1 polymer ?
#
loop_
_entity_poly.entity_id
_entity_poly.type
_entity_poly.pdbx_seq_one_letter_code
_entity_poly.pdbx_strand_id
1 'polypeptide(L)'
;METVLAFLEDTLLAQYVELLPSRWSALLPRLAKRTQQLQALTDVTAVGGLVSALEDDFQHAAQLLHAEHGMYQEGVSLFDGLRQASELVQHTWRLLANDMLAELATKEMILAHWKAAMTTISADTLRVYGHALLVHTRVTKPRVHHLIELARAAERS
;
A
#
# COMPACT_ATOMS: atom_id res chain seq x y z
N MET A 1 -18.46 -14.86 -12.12
CA MET A 1 -17.57 -15.11 -10.97
C MET A 1 -16.11 -15.11 -11.41
N GLU A 2 -15.80 -15.66 -12.60
CA GLU A 2 -14.52 -15.54 -13.29
C GLU A 2 -13.76 -14.20 -13.15
N THR A 3 -14.38 -13.05 -13.44
CA THR A 3 -13.72 -11.72 -13.30
C THR A 3 -13.26 -11.42 -11.87
N VAL A 4 -13.99 -11.90 -10.87
CA VAL A 4 -13.65 -11.72 -9.46
C VAL A 4 -12.48 -12.62 -9.09
N LEU A 5 -12.47 -13.87 -9.56
CA LEU A 5 -11.34 -14.77 -9.34
C LEU A 5 -10.05 -14.23 -9.98
N ALA A 6 -10.14 -13.74 -11.22
CA ALA A 6 -9.01 -13.10 -11.90
C ALA A 6 -8.49 -11.90 -11.10
N PHE A 7 -9.39 -11.04 -10.59
CA PHE A 7 -8.98 -9.93 -9.72
C PHE A 7 -8.29 -10.40 -8.43
N LEU A 8 -8.85 -11.40 -7.74
CA LEU A 8 -8.26 -11.92 -6.50
C LEU A 8 -6.86 -12.51 -6.73
N GLU A 9 -6.66 -13.20 -7.85
CA GLU A 9 -5.40 -13.88 -8.19
C GLU A 9 -4.36 -12.92 -8.77
N ASP A 10 -4.70 -12.21 -9.83
CA ASP A 10 -3.74 -11.41 -10.60
C ASP A 10 -3.51 -10.03 -9.97
N THR A 11 -4.49 -9.49 -9.26
CA THR A 11 -4.40 -8.14 -8.69
C THR A 11 -4.10 -8.20 -7.20
N LEU A 12 -4.96 -8.83 -6.40
CA LEU A 12 -4.74 -8.85 -4.95
C LEU A 12 -3.58 -9.73 -4.54
N LEU A 13 -3.52 -10.97 -5.03
CA LEU A 13 -2.45 -11.87 -4.62
C LEU A 13 -1.12 -11.48 -5.27
N ALA A 14 -1.05 -11.48 -6.60
CA ALA A 14 0.22 -11.27 -7.30
C ALA A 14 0.74 -9.82 -7.19
N GLN A 15 -0.13 -8.80 -7.28
CA GLN A 15 0.32 -7.41 -7.22
C GLN A 15 0.31 -6.84 -5.80
N TYR A 16 -0.84 -6.83 -5.13
CA TYR A 16 -0.97 -6.16 -3.82
C TYR A 16 -0.17 -6.86 -2.72
N VAL A 17 -0.28 -8.19 -2.61
CA VAL A 17 0.37 -8.95 -1.53
C VAL A 17 1.81 -9.32 -1.83
N GLU A 18 2.16 -9.60 -3.08
CA GLU A 18 3.51 -10.07 -3.43
C GLU A 18 4.41 -8.96 -3.99
N LEU A 19 3.96 -8.20 -4.99
CA LEU A 19 4.81 -7.22 -5.68
C LEU A 19 4.96 -5.90 -4.91
N LEU A 20 3.88 -5.27 -4.49
CA LEU A 20 3.91 -3.94 -3.89
C LEU A 20 4.78 -3.83 -2.62
N PRO A 21 4.77 -4.82 -1.69
CA PRO A 21 5.64 -4.76 -0.51
C PRO A 21 7.13 -4.68 -0.88
N SER A 22 7.55 -5.32 -1.97
CA SER A 22 8.93 -5.24 -2.46
C SER A 22 9.29 -3.84 -3.00
N ARG A 23 8.33 -3.14 -3.61
CA ARG A 23 8.53 -1.76 -4.09
C ARG A 23 8.64 -0.78 -2.93
N TRP A 24 7.79 -0.97 -1.91
CA TRP A 24 7.87 -0.20 -0.68
C TRP A 24 9.17 -0.45 0.09
N SER A 25 9.60 -1.70 0.21
CA SER A 25 10.84 -2.04 0.93
C SER A 25 12.09 -1.50 0.25
N ALA A 26 12.06 -1.31 -1.08
CA ALA A 26 13.12 -0.62 -1.80
C ALA A 26 13.08 0.92 -1.63
N LEU A 27 11.89 1.51 -1.63
CA LEU A 27 11.70 2.96 -1.59
C LEU A 27 11.93 3.56 -0.20
N LEU A 28 11.33 3.00 0.85
CA LEU A 28 11.29 3.61 2.18
C LEU A 28 12.68 3.81 2.81
N PRO A 29 13.63 2.84 2.74
CA PRO A 29 14.98 3.05 3.26
C PRO A 29 15.73 4.15 2.50
N ARG A 30 15.53 4.24 1.18
CA ARG A 30 16.14 5.29 0.34
C ARG A 30 15.62 6.67 0.75
N LEU A 31 14.31 6.78 0.94
CA LEU A 31 13.62 8.00 1.35
C LEU A 31 14.09 8.43 2.76
N ALA A 32 14.22 7.49 3.70
CA ALA A 32 14.75 7.73 5.05
C ALA A 32 16.19 8.23 5.02
N LYS A 33 17.06 7.54 4.28
CA LYS A 33 18.47 7.91 4.15
C LYS A 33 18.64 9.31 3.58
N ARG A 34 17.92 9.64 2.49
CA ARG A 34 17.99 10.96 1.86
C ARG A 34 17.43 12.06 2.76
N THR A 35 16.37 11.77 3.52
CA THR A 35 15.82 12.72 4.52
C THR A 35 16.86 13.05 5.59
N GLN A 36 17.54 12.03 6.13
CA GLN A 36 18.59 12.23 7.12
C GLN A 36 19.82 12.98 6.55
N GLN A 37 20.18 12.70 5.30
CA GLN A 37 21.24 13.44 4.61
C GLN A 37 20.89 14.92 4.47
N LEU A 38 19.63 15.24 4.15
CA LEU A 38 19.17 16.63 4.02
C LEU A 38 19.33 17.40 5.33
N GLN A 39 19.01 16.75 6.45
CA GLN A 39 19.11 17.34 7.78
C GLN A 39 20.56 17.54 8.26
N ALA A 40 21.50 16.76 7.71
CA ALA A 40 22.92 16.83 8.06
C ALA A 40 23.72 17.80 7.17
N LEU A 41 23.16 18.24 6.04
CA LEU A 41 23.85 19.12 5.10
C LEU A 41 23.86 20.57 5.58
N THR A 42 25.05 21.18 5.49
CA THR A 42 25.28 22.61 5.73
C THR A 42 25.52 23.40 4.44
N ASP A 43 25.81 22.72 3.32
CA ASP A 43 26.07 23.34 2.01
C ASP A 43 24.78 23.51 1.20
N VAL A 44 24.45 24.77 0.88
CA VAL A 44 23.23 25.19 0.17
C VAL A 44 23.12 24.62 -1.25
N THR A 45 24.24 24.38 -1.95
CA THR A 45 24.20 23.86 -3.33
C THR A 45 23.88 22.37 -3.37
N ALA A 46 24.40 21.60 -2.40
CA ALA A 46 24.08 20.19 -2.23
C ALA A 46 22.63 19.95 -1.76
N VAL A 47 22.05 20.92 -1.03
CA VAL A 47 20.65 20.88 -0.58
C VAL A 47 19.68 20.83 -1.77
N GLY A 48 19.89 21.65 -2.80
CA GLY A 48 18.97 21.72 -3.94
C GLY A 48 18.81 20.39 -4.70
N GLY A 49 19.93 19.72 -4.98
CA GLY A 49 19.91 18.42 -5.65
C GLY A 49 19.27 17.32 -4.80
N LEU A 50 19.47 17.35 -3.48
CA LEU A 50 18.90 16.35 -2.58
C LEU A 50 17.39 16.55 -2.35
N VAL A 51 16.93 17.80 -2.29
CA VAL A 51 15.49 18.12 -2.22
C VAL A 51 14.78 17.60 -3.47
N SER A 52 15.30 17.85 -4.66
CA SER A 52 14.72 17.33 -5.90
C SER A 52 14.67 15.79 -5.90
N ALA A 53 15.74 15.12 -5.46
CA ALA A 53 15.76 13.66 -5.36
C ALA A 53 14.75 13.09 -4.33
N LEU A 54 14.47 13.84 -3.25
CA LEU A 54 13.44 13.50 -2.27
C LEU A 54 12.04 13.71 -2.84
N GLU A 55 11.82 14.79 -3.59
CA GLU A 55 10.55 15.04 -4.27
C GLU A 55 10.22 13.92 -5.26
N ASP A 56 11.21 13.45 -6.03
CA ASP A 56 11.06 12.29 -6.93
C ASP A 56 10.70 11.01 -6.16
N ASP A 57 11.32 10.77 -5.00
CA ASP A 57 11.01 9.62 -4.15
C ASP A 57 9.58 9.71 -3.58
N PHE A 58 9.15 10.89 -3.14
CA PHE A 58 7.76 11.10 -2.70
C PHE A 58 6.76 10.99 -3.85
N GLN A 59 7.14 11.41 -5.06
CA GLN A 59 6.31 11.23 -6.25
C GLN A 59 6.16 9.74 -6.58
N HIS A 60 7.24 8.95 -6.47
CA HIS A 60 7.17 7.50 -6.60
C HIS A 60 6.28 6.87 -5.51
N ALA A 61 6.38 7.34 -4.26
CA ALA A 61 5.50 6.89 -3.18
C ALA A 61 4.01 7.17 -3.50
N ALA A 62 3.71 8.35 -4.05
CA ALA A 62 2.37 8.71 -4.48
C ALA A 62 1.84 7.82 -5.61
N GLN A 63 2.71 7.43 -6.56
CA GLN A 63 2.34 6.48 -7.63
C GLN A 63 2.02 5.08 -7.07
N LEU A 64 2.80 4.60 -6.09
CA LEU A 64 2.52 3.33 -5.43
C LEU A 64 1.19 3.37 -4.66
N LEU A 65 0.93 4.44 -3.91
CA LEU A 65 -0.36 4.66 -3.23
C LEU A 65 -1.52 4.70 -4.23
N HIS A 66 -1.35 5.39 -5.36
CA HIS A 66 -2.37 5.46 -6.39
C HIS A 66 -2.69 4.08 -6.98
N ALA A 67 -1.67 3.24 -7.20
CA ALA A 67 -1.88 1.87 -7.63
C ALA A 67 -2.67 1.05 -6.59
N GLU A 68 -2.34 1.15 -5.30
CA GLU A 68 -3.09 0.48 -4.23
C GLU A 68 -4.55 0.93 -4.15
N HIS A 69 -4.80 2.24 -4.29
CA HIS A 69 -6.15 2.78 -4.36
C HIS A 69 -6.92 2.24 -5.56
N GLY A 70 -6.28 2.16 -6.72
CA GLY A 70 -6.88 1.57 -7.92
C GLY A 70 -7.34 0.13 -7.69
N MET A 71 -6.47 -0.69 -7.07
CA MET A 71 -6.81 -2.08 -6.72
C MET A 71 -7.97 -2.17 -5.72
N TYR A 72 -7.99 -1.28 -4.72
CA TYR A 72 -9.11 -1.20 -3.77
C TYR A 72 -10.42 -0.83 -4.46
N GLN A 73 -10.41 0.22 -5.30
CA GLN A 73 -11.59 0.71 -6.00
C GLN A 73 -12.13 -0.31 -7.01
N GLU A 74 -11.24 -1.00 -7.73
CA GLU A 74 -11.60 -2.10 -8.62
C GLU A 74 -12.30 -3.21 -7.85
N GLY A 75 -11.72 -3.64 -6.71
CA GLY A 75 -12.34 -4.64 -5.85
C GLY A 75 -13.72 -4.21 -5.34
N VAL A 76 -13.87 -2.99 -4.85
CA VAL A 76 -15.18 -2.47 -4.40
C VAL A 76 -16.19 -2.53 -5.55
N SER A 77 -15.81 -2.05 -6.74
CA SER A 77 -16.68 -2.05 -7.91
C SER A 77 -17.11 -3.46 -8.33
N LEU A 78 -16.17 -4.42 -8.36
CA LEU A 78 -16.44 -5.80 -8.75
C LEU A 78 -17.39 -6.50 -7.75
N PHE A 79 -17.15 -6.33 -6.45
CA PHE A 79 -17.93 -7.02 -5.42
C PHE A 79 -19.28 -6.34 -5.12
N ASP A 80 -19.41 -5.02 -5.28
CA ASP A 80 -20.69 -4.33 -5.19
C ASP A 80 -21.60 -4.66 -6.40
N GLY A 81 -21.00 -4.94 -7.57
CA GLY A 81 -21.70 -5.42 -8.75
C GLY A 81 -22.27 -6.83 -8.62
N LEU A 82 -21.76 -7.65 -7.69
CA LEU A 82 -22.20 -9.01 -7.44
C LEU A 82 -23.45 -9.07 -6.55
N ARG A 83 -24.60 -8.64 -7.07
CA ARG A 83 -25.89 -8.72 -6.36
C ARG A 83 -26.32 -10.14 -5.95
N GLN A 84 -25.71 -11.18 -6.53
CA GLN A 84 -26.02 -12.59 -6.27
C GLN A 84 -24.86 -13.39 -5.64
N ALA A 85 -23.77 -12.74 -5.22
CA ALA A 85 -22.70 -13.46 -4.53
C ALA A 85 -23.19 -13.98 -3.17
N SER A 86 -22.65 -15.14 -2.77
CA SER A 86 -22.84 -15.70 -1.43
C SER A 86 -22.55 -14.64 -0.36
N GLU A 87 -23.42 -14.53 0.65
CA GLU A 87 -23.25 -13.60 1.77
C GLU A 87 -21.88 -13.74 2.44
N LEU A 88 -21.36 -14.98 2.51
CA LEU A 88 -20.05 -15.27 3.07
C LEU A 88 -18.92 -14.66 2.23
N VAL A 89 -18.99 -14.76 0.90
CA VAL A 89 -18.00 -14.15 -0.01
C VAL A 89 -18.01 -12.62 0.14
N GLN A 90 -19.19 -12.01 0.14
CA GLN A 90 -19.33 -10.57 0.31
C GLN A 90 -18.87 -10.09 1.69
N HIS A 91 -19.14 -10.86 2.75
CA HIS A 91 -18.70 -10.52 4.10
C HIS A 91 -17.17 -10.58 4.22
N THR A 92 -16.56 -11.68 3.74
CA THR A 92 -15.10 -11.85 3.76
C THR A 92 -14.40 -10.78 2.93
N TRP A 93 -14.94 -10.42 1.75
CA TRP A 93 -14.45 -9.29 0.98
C TRP A 93 -14.52 -7.98 1.75
N ARG A 94 -15.68 -7.64 2.36
CA ARG A 94 -15.84 -6.39 3.13
C ARG A 94 -14.81 -6.27 4.26
N LEU A 95 -14.52 -7.36 4.97
CA LEU A 95 -13.47 -7.37 5.99
C LEU A 95 -12.08 -7.07 5.39
N LEU A 96 -11.76 -7.69 4.25
CA LEU A 96 -10.48 -7.46 3.55
C LEU A 96 -10.37 -6.03 3.02
N ALA A 97 -11.44 -5.50 2.42
CA ALA A 97 -11.51 -4.15 1.89
C ALA A 97 -11.34 -3.10 3.00
N ASN A 98 -11.93 -3.31 4.18
CA ASN A 98 -11.73 -2.45 5.34
C ASN A 98 -10.27 -2.45 5.81
N ASP A 99 -9.61 -3.61 5.78
CA ASP A 99 -8.19 -3.70 6.13
C ASP A 99 -7.28 -3.00 5.10
N MET A 100 -7.57 -3.14 3.80
CA MET A 100 -6.90 -2.39 2.74
C MET A 100 -7.05 -0.87 2.95
N LEU A 101 -8.27 -0.40 3.23
CA LEU A 101 -8.54 1.01 3.45
C LEU A 101 -7.80 1.55 4.68
N ALA A 102 -7.73 0.76 5.77
CA ALA A 102 -6.99 1.14 6.96
C ALA A 102 -5.47 1.23 6.70
N GLU A 103 -4.91 0.33 5.89
CA GLU A 103 -3.52 0.39 5.46
C GLU A 103 -3.25 1.61 4.58
N LEU A 104 -4.10 1.87 3.58
CA LEU A 104 -4.03 3.02 2.70
C LEU A 104 -4.02 4.33 3.50
N ALA A 105 -5.01 4.52 4.38
CA ALA A 105 -5.11 5.71 5.21
C ALA A 105 -3.87 5.92 6.09
N THR A 106 -3.32 4.82 6.63
CA THR A 106 -2.09 4.87 7.43
C THR A 106 -0.89 5.29 6.59
N LYS A 107 -0.73 4.73 5.39
CA LYS A 107 0.35 5.07 4.45
C LYS A 107 0.27 6.53 4.03
N GLU A 108 -0.92 6.99 3.65
CA GLU A 108 -1.17 8.40 3.27
C GLU A 108 -0.82 9.37 4.39
N MET A 109 -1.32 9.12 5.60
CA MET A 109 -1.07 9.99 6.76
C MET A 109 0.43 10.07 7.08
N ILE A 110 1.12 8.92 7.10
CA ILE A 110 2.56 8.86 7.40
C ILE A 110 3.36 9.58 6.33
N LEU A 111 3.10 9.32 5.04
CA LEU A 111 3.85 9.92 3.94
C LEU A 111 3.58 11.43 3.82
N ALA A 112 2.34 11.87 4.06
CA ALA A 112 2.00 13.29 4.09
C ALA A 112 2.73 14.02 5.22
N HIS A 113 2.71 13.46 6.43
CA HIS A 113 3.44 14.06 7.56
C HIS A 113 4.96 14.06 7.31
N TRP A 114 5.52 12.96 6.83
CA TRP A 114 6.94 12.87 6.51
C TRP A 114 7.32 13.94 5.48
N LYS A 115 6.58 14.07 4.37
CA LYS A 115 6.84 15.09 3.35
C LYS A 115 6.79 16.50 3.94
N ALA A 116 5.79 16.80 4.77
CA ALA A 116 5.66 18.12 5.41
C ALA A 116 6.78 18.42 6.42
N ALA A 117 7.32 17.40 7.09
CA ALA A 117 8.31 17.53 8.15
C ALA A 117 9.74 17.13 7.72
N MET A 118 10.05 17.06 6.42
CA MET A 118 11.31 16.48 5.93
C MET A 118 12.58 17.12 6.54
N THR A 119 12.54 18.40 6.90
CA THR A 119 13.67 19.12 7.50
C THR A 119 13.76 19.00 9.02
N THR A 120 12.71 18.52 9.69
CA THR A 120 12.60 18.51 11.16
C THR A 120 12.29 17.13 11.76
N ILE A 121 11.89 16.16 10.93
CA ILE A 121 11.50 14.82 11.38
C ILE A 121 12.70 14.07 11.97
N SER A 122 12.53 13.50 13.17
CA SER A 122 13.63 12.80 13.83
C SER A 122 13.96 11.46 13.16
N ALA A 123 15.22 11.02 13.28
CA ALA A 123 15.64 9.70 12.82
C ALA A 123 14.84 8.55 13.46
N ASP A 124 14.42 8.70 14.72
CA ASP A 124 13.61 7.71 15.42
C ASP A 124 12.20 7.63 14.80
N THR A 125 11.59 8.77 14.49
CA THR A 125 10.29 8.82 13.78
C THR A 125 10.39 8.16 12.41
N LEU A 126 11.47 8.39 11.66
CA LEU A 126 11.70 7.74 10.36
C LEU A 126 11.81 6.21 10.48
N ARG A 127 12.47 5.70 11.52
CA ARG A 127 12.53 4.25 11.79
C ARG A 127 11.16 3.68 12.11
N VAL A 128 10.37 4.37 12.94
CA VAL A 128 8.99 3.97 13.27
C VAL A 128 8.12 3.96 12.01
N TYR A 129 8.21 4.99 11.16
CA TYR A 129 7.47 5.06 9.90
C TYR A 129 7.85 3.95 8.94
N GLY A 130 9.15 3.74 8.72
CA GLY A 130 9.62 2.65 7.87
C GLY A 130 9.14 1.28 8.36
N HIS A 131 9.18 1.02 9.67
CA HIS A 131 8.66 -0.21 10.25
C HIS A 131 7.15 -0.34 10.07
N ALA A 132 6.39 0.71 10.40
CA ALA A 132 4.94 0.70 10.35
C ALA A 132 4.40 0.43 8.93
N LEU A 133 5.04 0.99 7.91
CA LEU A 133 4.65 0.82 6.52
C LEU A 133 5.04 -0.54 5.91
N LEU A 134 5.98 -1.27 6.52
CA LEU A 134 6.47 -2.56 6.00
C LEU A 134 5.94 -3.78 6.76
N VAL A 135 5.79 -3.67 8.08
CA VAL A 135 5.54 -4.83 8.95
C VAL A 135 4.06 -5.03 9.24
N HIS A 136 3.25 -3.97 9.24
CA HIS A 136 1.82 -4.05 9.56
C HIS A 136 0.94 -4.29 8.33
N THR A 137 1.16 -5.42 7.65
CA THR A 137 0.25 -5.92 6.61
C THR A 137 -0.91 -6.67 7.26
N ARG A 138 -2.08 -6.03 7.27
CA ARG A 138 -3.38 -6.58 7.68
C ARG A 138 -3.95 -7.52 6.62
N VAL A 139 -3.65 -7.22 5.35
CA VAL A 139 -4.00 -8.04 4.20
C VAL A 139 -2.88 -9.06 3.95
N THR A 140 -3.17 -10.33 4.18
CA THR A 140 -2.16 -11.40 4.10
C THR A 140 -2.52 -12.42 3.03
N LYS A 141 -1.50 -13.08 2.47
CA LYS A 141 -1.64 -14.14 1.47
C LYS A 141 -2.67 -15.22 1.86
N PRO A 142 -2.68 -15.77 3.09
CA PRO A 142 -3.70 -16.73 3.52
C PRO A 142 -5.13 -16.18 3.47
N ARG A 143 -5.33 -14.89 3.80
CA ARG A 143 -6.67 -14.27 3.78
C ARG A 143 -7.19 -14.10 2.35
N VAL A 144 -6.31 -13.73 1.42
CA VAL A 144 -6.66 -13.65 -0.01
C VAL A 144 -6.96 -15.04 -0.57
N HIS A 145 -6.15 -16.05 -0.25
CA HIS A 145 -6.42 -17.44 -0.65
C HIS A 145 -7.75 -17.96 -0.12
N HIS A 146 -8.06 -17.67 1.14
CA HIS A 146 -9.36 -18.06 1.72
C HIS A 146 -10.53 -17.46 0.93
N LEU A 147 -10.45 -16.18 0.55
CA LEU A 147 -11.48 -15.54 -0.27
C LEU A 147 -11.58 -16.17 -1.67
N ILE A 148 -10.46 -16.54 -2.29
CA ILE A 148 -10.42 -17.27 -3.57
C ILE A 148 -11.14 -18.62 -3.45
N GLU A 149 -10.86 -19.39 -2.39
CA GLU A 149 -11.49 -20.69 -2.15
C GLU A 149 -13.02 -20.56 -1.99
N LEU A 150 -13.47 -19.55 -1.23
CA LEU A 150 -14.89 -19.26 -1.06
C LEU A 150 -15.56 -18.87 -2.39
N ALA A 151 -14.91 -18.02 -3.19
CA ALA A 151 -15.42 -17.61 -4.50
C ALA A 151 -15.52 -18.79 -5.48
N ARG A 152 -14.51 -19.67 -5.51
CA ARG A 152 -14.54 -20.90 -6.32
C ARG A 152 -15.61 -21.90 -5.85
N ALA A 153 -15.86 -21.98 -4.55
CA ALA A 153 -16.92 -22.82 -4.02
C ALA A 153 -18.31 -22.30 -4.44
N ALA A 154 -18.52 -20.99 -4.38
CA ALA A 154 -19.77 -20.34 -4.78
C ALA A 154 -20.05 -20.40 -6.29
N GLU A 155 -19.04 -20.55 -7.14
CA GLU A 155 -19.22 -20.76 -8.59
C GLU A 155 -19.73 -22.17 -8.93
N ARG A 156 -19.46 -23.15 -8.06
CA ARG A 156 -19.83 -24.57 -8.25
C ARG A 156 -21.19 -24.94 -7.66
N SER A 157 -21.78 -24.06 -6.86
CA SER A 157 -23.09 -24.23 -6.21
C SER A 157 -24.20 -23.58 -7.03
#